data_AF-A0A1M5MME5-F1
#
_entry.id   AF-A0A1M5MME5-F1
#
_cell.length_a   1.000
_cell.length_b   1.000
_cell.length_c   1.000
_cell.angle_alpha   90.00
_cell.angle_beta   90.00
_cell.angle_gamma   90.00
#
_symmetry.space_group_name_H-M   'P 1'
#
loop_
_entity.id
_entity.type
_entity.pdbx_description
1 polymer ?
#
loop_
_entity_poly.entity_id
_entity_poly.type
_entity_poly.pdbx_seq_one_letter_code
_entity_poly.pdbx_strand_id
1 'polypeptide(L)'
;MLESPSPISKTQMASDTKVNGVDYGPLARLLGEWRGEQGQDRSPEPDGAEQNAFYETLIFRPAGQITNAESQRLVALRYHRRVNRQSDHQEFHEQHGYWLWDKEREALFECFVTPRGVAVVAEGKLPASAIEQERITFSVQTRAEGHGIAQTAFLQEHASTIGFTHQLTLSGNQLSYTQTTSLDIYQHRGFDHTDSNTLHREGQVMVD
;
A
#
# COMPACT_ATOMS: atom_id res chain seq x y z
N MET A 1 0.52 -37.92 30.21
CA MET A 1 1.11 -37.72 28.87
C MET A 1 0.17 -36.81 28.11
N LEU A 2 0.54 -35.55 27.95
CA LEU A 2 -0.21 -34.57 27.17
C LEU A 2 0.44 -34.56 25.78
N GLU A 3 -0.31 -34.94 24.76
CA GLU A 3 0.15 -34.89 23.37
C GLU A 3 0.39 -33.44 22.97
N SER A 4 1.61 -33.15 22.54
CA SER A 4 1.99 -31.91 21.89
C SER A 4 1.24 -31.75 20.57
N PRO A 5 0.71 -30.56 20.23
CA PRO A 5 -0.02 -30.36 18.99
C PRO A 5 0.89 -30.57 17.77
N SER A 6 0.39 -31.33 16.81
CA SER A 6 1.08 -31.65 15.55
C SER A 6 1.43 -30.39 14.76
N PRO A 7 2.63 -30.32 14.14
CA PRO A 7 2.99 -29.22 13.27
C PRO A 7 2.09 -29.21 12.04
N ILE A 8 1.52 -28.05 11.73
CA ILE A 8 0.71 -27.82 10.52
C ILE A 8 1.58 -28.11 9.29
N SER A 9 1.11 -29.03 8.45
CA SER A 9 1.76 -29.46 7.21
C SER A 9 1.91 -28.30 6.22
N LYS A 10 3.09 -28.19 5.58
CA LYS A 10 3.48 -27.15 4.61
C LYS A 10 2.73 -27.20 3.26
N THR A 11 1.64 -27.97 3.12
CA THR A 11 1.06 -28.31 1.80
C THR A 11 -0.38 -27.82 1.60
N GLN A 12 -0.80 -26.73 2.24
CA GLN A 12 -2.12 -26.15 1.94
C GLN A 12 -2.16 -24.62 2.12
N MET A 13 -1.39 -23.89 1.31
CA MET A 13 -1.70 -22.49 1.01
C MET A 13 -2.37 -22.39 -0.37
N ALA A 14 -3.50 -23.08 -0.55
CA ALA A 14 -4.51 -22.55 -1.46
C ALA A 14 -5.04 -21.31 -0.75
N SER A 15 -4.69 -20.12 -1.25
CA SER A 15 -4.99 -18.84 -0.61
C SER A 15 -6.50 -18.73 -0.37
N ASP A 16 -6.93 -18.91 0.88
CA ASP A 16 -8.31 -18.61 1.24
C ASP A 16 -8.54 -17.12 0.98
N THR A 17 -9.31 -16.81 -0.06
CA THR A 17 -9.64 -15.43 -0.40
C THR A 17 -10.86 -14.93 0.33
N LYS A 18 -11.58 -15.82 1.02
CA LYS A 18 -12.84 -15.51 1.65
C LYS A 18 -12.61 -15.14 3.10
N VAL A 19 -13.05 -13.94 3.46
CA VAL A 19 -13.09 -13.49 4.86
C VAL A 19 -14.50 -13.02 5.15
N ASN A 20 -15.12 -13.65 6.17
CA ASN A 20 -16.50 -13.38 6.57
C ASN A 20 -17.50 -13.45 5.41
N GLY A 21 -17.31 -14.43 4.50
CA GLY A 21 -18.18 -14.65 3.34
C GLY A 21 -17.92 -13.75 2.13
N VAL A 22 -16.98 -12.80 2.21
CA VAL A 22 -16.58 -11.93 1.09
C VAL A 22 -15.29 -12.44 0.46
N ASP A 23 -15.29 -12.63 -0.86
CA ASP A 23 -14.12 -13.04 -1.65
C ASP A 23 -13.28 -11.82 -2.04
N TYR A 24 -12.19 -11.58 -1.32
CA TYR A 24 -11.27 -10.45 -1.56
C TYR A 24 -10.30 -10.68 -2.73
N GLY A 25 -10.38 -11.84 -3.40
CA GLY A 25 -9.50 -12.18 -4.51
C GLY A 25 -8.00 -12.05 -4.12
N PRO A 26 -7.15 -11.52 -5.01
CA PRO A 26 -5.73 -11.33 -4.74
C PRO A 26 -5.43 -10.47 -3.50
N LEU A 27 -6.30 -9.51 -3.16
CA LEU A 27 -6.09 -8.63 -2.00
C LEU A 27 -6.07 -9.42 -0.69
N ALA A 28 -6.77 -10.56 -0.59
CA ALA A 28 -6.80 -11.38 0.62
C ALA A 28 -5.40 -11.70 1.17
N ARG A 29 -4.38 -11.78 0.30
CA ARG A 29 -3.01 -12.09 0.71
C ARG A 29 -2.29 -10.95 1.44
N LEU A 30 -2.78 -9.71 1.30
CA LEU A 30 -2.26 -8.54 2.01
C LEU A 30 -2.78 -8.43 3.45
N LEU A 31 -3.91 -9.08 3.78
CA LEU A 31 -4.54 -9.02 5.11
C LEU A 31 -3.56 -9.36 6.24
N GLY A 32 -3.49 -8.52 7.26
CA GLY A 32 -2.60 -8.72 8.39
C GLY A 32 -1.85 -7.46 8.78
N GLU A 33 -0.98 -7.63 9.76
CA GLU A 33 -0.03 -6.61 10.20
C GLU A 33 1.35 -6.95 9.66
N TRP A 34 2.01 -5.93 9.16
CA TRP A 34 3.32 -6.00 8.54
C TRP A 34 4.25 -5.01 9.21
N ARG A 35 5.49 -5.43 9.45
CA ARG A 35 6.54 -4.57 10.02
C ARG A 35 7.80 -4.66 9.19
N GLY A 36 8.42 -3.52 8.94
CA GLY A 36 9.72 -3.43 8.25
C GLY A 36 10.65 -2.51 9.02
N GLU A 37 11.93 -2.87 9.08
CA GLU A 37 12.95 -2.14 9.86
C GLU A 37 14.13 -1.68 9.00
N GLN A 38 14.06 -1.84 7.67
CA GLN A 38 15.16 -1.51 6.75
C GLN A 38 14.70 -0.53 5.67
N GLY A 39 13.78 0.37 6.03
CA GLY A 39 13.21 1.33 5.10
C GLY A 39 14.22 2.40 4.69
N GLN A 40 14.18 2.79 3.42
CA GLN A 40 14.98 3.88 2.86
C GLN A 40 14.05 4.90 2.21
N ASP A 41 14.20 6.15 2.63
CA ASP A 41 13.51 7.32 2.09
C ASP A 41 14.54 8.21 1.38
N ARG A 42 14.23 8.62 0.15
CA ARG A 42 14.95 9.66 -0.59
C ARG A 42 14.00 10.85 -0.79
N SER A 43 14.17 11.88 0.01
CA SER A 43 13.32 13.07 0.04
C SER A 43 14.01 14.30 -0.60
N PRO A 44 13.23 15.30 -1.08
CA PRO A 44 13.79 16.54 -1.59
C PRO A 44 14.26 17.46 -0.46
N GLU A 45 15.38 18.14 -0.68
CA GLU A 45 15.87 19.27 0.13
C GLU A 45 16.19 20.45 -0.78
N PRO A 46 16.25 21.71 -0.27
CA PRO A 46 16.56 22.88 -1.09
C PRO A 46 17.88 22.81 -1.85
N ASP A 47 18.87 22.06 -1.34
CA ASP A 47 20.21 21.89 -1.92
C ASP A 47 20.44 20.48 -2.53
N GLY A 48 19.41 19.64 -2.62
CA GLY A 48 19.51 18.33 -3.25
C GLY A 48 18.50 17.30 -2.75
N ALA A 49 19.02 16.16 -2.28
CA ALA A 49 18.21 15.08 -1.75
C ALA A 49 18.79 14.61 -0.41
N GLU A 50 17.91 14.36 0.55
CA GLU A 50 18.24 13.72 1.81
C GLU A 50 17.95 12.21 1.70
N GLN A 51 18.72 11.40 2.43
CA GLN A 51 18.44 9.98 2.61
C GLN A 51 18.19 9.67 4.07
N ASN A 52 17.09 9.00 4.36
CA ASN A 52 16.66 8.67 5.70
C ASN A 52 16.38 7.18 5.85
N ALA A 53 16.89 6.58 6.93
CA ALA A 53 16.51 5.23 7.31
C ALA A 53 15.27 5.28 8.22
N PHE A 54 14.33 4.37 7.99
CA PHE A 54 13.09 4.30 8.76
C PHE A 54 12.67 2.86 9.09
N TYR A 55 11.78 2.76 10.08
CA TYR A 55 10.97 1.56 10.31
C TYR A 55 9.50 1.93 10.18
N GLU A 56 8.66 0.95 9.89
CA GLU A 56 7.25 1.20 9.67
C GLU A 56 6.36 0.03 10.08
N THR A 57 5.08 0.35 10.23
CA THR A 57 4.00 -0.62 10.32
C THR A 57 3.00 -0.37 9.20
N LEU A 58 2.52 -1.46 8.59
CA LEU A 58 1.49 -1.45 7.57
C LEU A 58 0.42 -2.48 7.94
N ILE A 59 -0.82 -2.03 8.10
CA ILE A 59 -1.93 -2.87 8.56
C ILE A 59 -2.98 -2.90 7.47
N PHE A 60 -3.40 -4.11 7.05
CA PHE A 60 -4.52 -4.31 6.13
C PHE A 60 -5.65 -5.04 6.84
N ARG A 61 -6.86 -4.48 6.78
CA ARG A 61 -8.08 -5.10 7.34
C ARG A 61 -9.18 -5.20 6.29
N PRO A 62 -10.10 -6.18 6.41
CA PRO A 62 -11.28 -6.26 5.56
C PRO A 62 -12.10 -4.95 5.63
N ALA A 63 -12.62 -4.50 4.49
CA ALA A 63 -13.55 -3.37 4.39
C ALA A 63 -14.79 -3.68 3.52
N GLY A 64 -15.02 -4.95 3.19
CA GLY A 64 -16.25 -5.44 2.56
C GLY A 64 -16.28 -5.30 1.04
N GLN A 65 -17.49 -5.42 0.50
CA GLN A 65 -17.82 -5.28 -0.91
C GLN A 65 -18.59 -3.97 -1.14
N ILE A 66 -18.28 -3.28 -2.23
CA ILE A 66 -18.90 -2.02 -2.63
C ILE A 66 -19.49 -2.20 -4.04
N THR A 67 -20.64 -1.60 -4.30
CA THR A 67 -21.21 -1.51 -5.64
C THR A 67 -21.35 -0.04 -6.04
N ASN A 68 -20.59 0.41 -7.05
CA ASN A 68 -20.73 1.75 -7.60
C ASN A 68 -21.70 1.73 -8.78
N ALA A 69 -22.62 2.70 -8.80
CA ALA A 69 -23.60 2.89 -9.88
C ALA A 69 -24.27 1.56 -10.32
N GLU A 70 -24.62 0.71 -9.35
CA GLU A 70 -25.26 -0.60 -9.51
C GLU A 70 -24.54 -1.63 -10.40
N SER A 71 -23.35 -1.31 -10.93
CA SER A 71 -22.70 -2.06 -12.01
C SER A 71 -21.27 -2.45 -11.70
N GLN A 72 -20.49 -1.56 -11.10
CA GLN A 72 -19.12 -1.86 -10.72
C GLN A 72 -19.09 -2.51 -9.35
N ARG A 73 -18.50 -3.71 -9.24
CA ARG A 73 -18.34 -4.41 -7.97
C ARG A 73 -16.88 -4.38 -7.53
N LEU A 74 -16.63 -3.85 -6.35
CA LEU A 74 -15.31 -3.76 -5.74
C LEU A 74 -15.28 -4.55 -4.44
N VAL A 75 -14.12 -5.09 -4.11
CA VAL A 75 -13.78 -5.51 -2.75
C VAL A 75 -12.68 -4.61 -2.21
N ALA A 76 -12.73 -4.30 -0.91
CA ALA A 76 -11.87 -3.30 -0.31
C ALA A 76 -11.10 -3.83 0.90
N LEU A 77 -9.82 -3.51 0.98
CA LEU A 77 -9.06 -3.56 2.22
C LEU A 77 -8.83 -2.14 2.71
N ARG A 78 -9.19 -1.84 3.95
CA ARG A 78 -8.70 -0.61 4.61
C ARG A 78 -7.25 -0.83 4.99
N TYR A 79 -6.40 0.16 4.76
CA TYR A 79 -5.00 0.10 5.15
C TYR A 79 -4.55 1.34 5.91
N HIS A 80 -3.55 1.14 6.77
CA HIS A 80 -2.91 2.19 7.55
C HIS A 80 -1.41 1.95 7.59
N ARG A 81 -0.63 2.95 7.16
CA ARG A 81 0.83 2.96 7.18
C ARG A 81 1.32 4.07 8.12
N ARG A 82 2.26 3.74 8.99
CA ARG A 82 2.95 4.69 9.88
C ARG A 82 4.45 4.48 9.77
N VAL A 83 5.19 5.58 9.59
CA VAL A 83 6.62 5.55 9.29
C VAL A 83 7.38 6.45 10.26
N ASN A 84 8.39 5.88 10.90
CA ASN A 84 9.19 6.55 11.93
C ASN A 84 10.67 6.53 11.55
N ARG A 85 11.36 7.65 11.71
CA ARG A 85 12.81 7.72 11.48
C ARG A 85 13.53 6.82 12.47
N GLN A 86 14.61 6.17 12.04
CA GLN A 86 15.44 5.38 12.96
C GLN A 86 16.28 6.25 13.90
N SER A 87 16.65 7.46 13.47
CA SER A 87 17.55 8.34 14.21
C SER A 87 16.95 8.87 15.52
N ASP A 88 15.66 9.23 15.50
CA ASP A 88 14.99 9.89 16.62
C ASP A 88 13.61 9.30 16.97
N HIS A 89 13.18 8.26 16.25
CA HIS A 89 11.89 7.59 16.41
C HIS A 89 10.66 8.47 16.14
N GLN A 90 10.83 9.70 15.63
CA GLN A 90 9.72 10.57 15.30
C GLN A 90 8.99 10.06 14.06
N GLU A 91 7.66 10.12 14.10
CA GLU A 91 6.83 9.85 12.94
C GLU A 91 6.95 11.00 11.94
N PHE A 92 7.23 10.69 10.68
CA PHE A 92 7.39 11.70 9.62
C PHE A 92 6.47 11.46 8.42
N HIS A 93 5.85 10.29 8.34
CA HIS A 93 4.86 9.95 7.33
C HIS A 93 3.77 9.04 7.91
N GLU A 94 2.54 9.35 7.54
CA GLU A 94 1.35 8.54 7.79
C GLU A 94 0.49 8.60 6.54
N GLN A 95 -0.11 7.46 6.17
CA GLN A 95 -1.16 7.42 5.17
C GLN A 95 -2.20 6.37 5.53
N HIS A 96 -3.45 6.70 5.25
CA HIS A 96 -4.61 5.86 5.57
C HIS A 96 -5.58 5.86 4.39
N GLY A 97 -6.13 4.69 4.06
CA GLY A 97 -6.93 4.56 2.86
C GLY A 97 -7.43 3.16 2.56
N TYR A 98 -7.61 2.87 1.28
CA TYR A 98 -8.10 1.60 0.78
C TYR A 98 -7.30 1.07 -0.41
N TRP A 99 -7.09 -0.24 -0.42
CA TRP A 99 -6.81 -0.99 -1.63
C TRP A 99 -8.10 -1.61 -2.15
N LEU A 100 -8.42 -1.41 -3.42
CA LEU A 100 -9.66 -1.86 -4.05
C LEU A 100 -9.34 -2.77 -5.23
N TRP A 101 -10.15 -3.80 -5.44
CA TRP A 101 -10.03 -4.67 -6.61
C TRP A 101 -11.37 -4.88 -7.30
N ASP A 102 -11.37 -4.68 -8.62
CA ASP A 102 -12.47 -4.96 -9.53
C ASP A 102 -12.14 -6.23 -10.32
N LYS A 103 -12.80 -7.34 -9.99
CA LYS A 103 -12.59 -8.62 -10.65
C LYS A 103 -12.97 -8.60 -12.13
N GLU A 104 -14.05 -7.91 -12.47
CA GLU A 104 -14.60 -7.91 -13.83
C GLU A 104 -13.70 -7.11 -14.78
N ARG A 105 -13.13 -6.00 -14.29
CA ARG A 105 -12.26 -5.10 -15.08
C ARG A 105 -10.77 -5.38 -14.88
N GLU A 106 -10.45 -6.38 -14.06
CA GLU A 106 -9.09 -6.69 -13.60
C GLU A 106 -8.33 -5.43 -13.16
N ALA A 107 -9.04 -4.54 -12.48
CA ALA A 107 -8.56 -3.23 -12.09
C ALA A 107 -8.21 -3.21 -10.60
N LEU A 108 -7.14 -2.50 -10.28
CA LEU A 108 -6.61 -2.35 -8.94
C LEU A 108 -6.55 -0.86 -8.63
N PHE A 109 -6.92 -0.47 -7.42
CA PHE A 109 -6.88 0.93 -7.00
C PHE A 109 -6.23 1.04 -5.62
N GLU A 110 -5.46 2.11 -5.44
CA GLU A 110 -5.02 2.57 -4.13
C GLU A 110 -5.56 3.99 -3.93
N CYS A 111 -6.35 4.18 -2.88
CA CYS A 111 -6.96 5.46 -2.54
C CYS A 111 -6.56 5.84 -1.13
N PHE A 112 -5.94 7.00 -0.90
CA PHE A 112 -5.52 7.38 0.44
C PHE A 112 -5.45 8.87 0.67
N VAL A 113 -5.37 9.25 1.95
CA VAL A 113 -5.07 10.59 2.41
C VAL A 113 -3.85 10.59 3.31
N THR A 114 -3.13 11.71 3.33
CA THR A 114 -2.03 11.96 4.26
C THR A 114 -2.40 13.15 5.16
N PRO A 115 -1.87 13.22 6.39
CA PRO A 115 -2.08 14.38 7.27
C PRO A 115 -1.46 15.68 6.74
N ARG A 116 -0.73 15.61 5.60
CA ARG A 116 -0.21 16.76 4.87
C ARG A 116 -1.26 17.46 4.00
N GLY A 117 -2.47 16.92 3.91
CA GLY A 117 -3.53 17.48 3.08
C GLY A 117 -3.37 17.12 1.60
N VAL A 118 -2.92 15.90 1.32
CA VAL A 118 -2.89 15.29 -0.02
C VAL A 118 -3.80 14.07 -0.02
N ALA A 119 -4.64 13.94 -1.05
CA ALA A 119 -5.45 12.78 -1.35
C ALA A 119 -5.07 12.21 -2.72
N VAL A 120 -4.98 10.88 -2.82
CA VAL A 120 -4.55 10.17 -4.03
C VAL A 120 -5.56 9.08 -4.37
N VAL A 121 -5.83 8.92 -5.67
CA VAL A 121 -6.48 7.77 -6.30
C VAL A 121 -5.56 7.31 -7.42
N ALA A 122 -4.91 6.17 -7.22
CA ALA A 122 -3.99 5.55 -8.16
C ALA A 122 -4.60 4.28 -8.74
N GLU A 123 -4.40 4.04 -10.04
CA GLU A 123 -5.00 2.92 -10.75
C GLU A 123 -3.93 1.98 -11.31
N GLY A 124 -4.31 0.71 -11.41
CA GLY A 124 -3.48 -0.38 -11.88
C GLY A 124 -4.30 -1.49 -12.50
N LYS A 125 -3.59 -2.49 -13.02
CA LYS A 125 -4.18 -3.74 -13.50
C LYS A 125 -3.68 -4.91 -12.68
N LEU A 126 -4.59 -5.80 -12.32
CA LEU A 126 -4.26 -7.02 -11.61
C LEU A 126 -5.17 -8.15 -12.12
N PRO A 127 -4.64 -9.06 -12.96
CA PRO A 127 -5.44 -10.14 -13.52
C PRO A 127 -5.91 -11.09 -12.42
N ALA A 128 -7.09 -11.69 -12.60
CA ALA A 128 -7.63 -12.63 -11.62
C ALA A 128 -6.70 -13.84 -11.42
N SER A 129 -5.94 -14.24 -12.44
CA SER A 129 -4.94 -15.31 -12.38
C SER A 129 -3.75 -15.01 -11.47
N ALA A 130 -3.55 -13.75 -11.05
CA ALA A 130 -2.48 -13.39 -10.13
C ALA A 130 -2.55 -14.19 -8.82
N ILE A 131 -3.75 -14.58 -8.38
CA ILE A 131 -3.97 -15.38 -7.18
C ILE A 131 -3.17 -16.69 -7.16
N GLU A 132 -2.96 -17.31 -8.32
CA GLU A 132 -2.29 -18.60 -8.46
C GLU A 132 -0.76 -18.47 -8.42
N GLN A 133 -0.23 -17.25 -8.51
CA GLN A 133 1.20 -17.00 -8.56
C GLN A 133 1.81 -17.05 -7.16
N GLU A 134 2.96 -17.69 -7.01
CA GLU A 134 3.69 -17.73 -5.74
C GLU A 134 4.09 -16.31 -5.28
N ARG A 135 4.51 -15.49 -6.25
CA ARG A 135 4.80 -14.05 -6.11
C ARG A 135 3.76 -13.22 -6.86
N ILE A 136 3.15 -12.26 -6.18
CA ILE A 136 2.20 -11.30 -6.78
C ILE A 136 2.75 -9.90 -6.68
N THR A 137 2.60 -9.12 -7.76
CA THR A 137 2.93 -7.69 -7.76
C THR A 137 1.68 -6.84 -7.96
N PHE A 138 1.42 -5.97 -7.00
CA PHE A 138 0.39 -4.93 -7.03
C PHE A 138 1.04 -3.65 -7.52
N SER A 139 0.63 -3.10 -8.66
CA SER A 139 1.21 -1.84 -9.18
C SER A 139 0.09 -0.87 -9.52
N VAL A 140 0.19 0.35 -9.02
CA VAL A 140 -0.75 1.45 -9.27
C VAL A 140 0.00 2.74 -9.58
N GLN A 141 -0.63 3.63 -10.33
CA GLN A 141 -0.08 4.94 -10.63
C GLN A 141 -1.18 5.98 -10.89
N THR A 142 -0.82 7.25 -10.73
CA THR A 142 -1.62 8.39 -11.20
C THR A 142 -0.73 9.59 -11.51
N ARG A 143 -1.29 10.57 -12.21
CA ARG A 143 -0.66 11.85 -12.55
C ARG A 143 -1.66 12.96 -12.26
N ALA A 144 -1.19 14.17 -11.97
CA ALA A 144 -2.06 15.32 -11.68
C ALA A 144 -2.93 15.75 -12.89
N GLU A 145 -2.51 15.44 -14.11
CA GLU A 145 -3.36 15.63 -15.31
C GLU A 145 -4.56 14.67 -15.32
N GLY A 146 -4.49 13.58 -14.56
CA GLY A 146 -5.61 12.69 -14.25
C GLY A 146 -6.29 13.14 -12.95
N HIS A 147 -7.59 12.85 -12.81
CA HIS A 147 -8.40 13.24 -11.65
C HIS A 147 -8.04 12.51 -10.33
N GLY A 148 -6.81 12.02 -10.19
CA GLY A 148 -6.39 11.16 -9.09
C GLY A 148 -5.56 11.84 -8.01
N ILE A 149 -5.30 13.16 -8.07
CA ILE A 149 -4.53 13.87 -7.05
C ILE A 149 -5.28 15.13 -6.64
N ALA A 150 -5.53 15.29 -5.34
CA ALA A 150 -6.03 16.51 -4.74
C ALA A 150 -5.10 16.94 -3.60
N GLN A 151 -4.84 18.23 -3.48
CA GLN A 151 -3.94 18.78 -2.48
C GLN A 151 -4.36 20.19 -2.06
N THR A 152 -3.85 20.66 -0.92
CA THR A 152 -4.11 22.04 -0.48
C THR A 152 -3.53 23.07 -1.46
N ALA A 153 -4.11 24.29 -1.46
CA ALA A 153 -3.62 25.39 -2.30
C ALA A 153 -2.14 25.71 -2.02
N PHE A 154 -1.72 25.67 -0.76
CA PHE A 154 -0.32 25.87 -0.40
C PHE A 154 0.61 24.84 -1.06
N LEU A 155 0.26 23.55 -1.03
CA LEU A 155 1.04 22.52 -1.70
C LEU A 155 1.02 22.70 -3.22
N GLN A 156 -0.12 23.03 -3.80
CA GLN A 156 -0.24 23.31 -5.23
C GLN A 156 0.73 24.41 -5.70
N GLU A 157 0.96 25.43 -4.87
CA GLU A 157 1.82 26.58 -5.18
C GLU A 157 3.30 26.35 -4.86
N HIS A 158 3.61 25.58 -3.82
CA HIS A 158 4.97 25.52 -3.25
C HIS A 158 5.65 24.14 -3.30
N ALA A 159 4.88 23.06 -3.35
CA ALA A 159 5.36 21.68 -3.25
C ALA A 159 4.36 20.72 -3.94
N SER A 160 4.12 20.95 -5.23
CA SER A 160 2.99 20.34 -5.93
C SER A 160 3.25 18.86 -6.19
N THR A 161 2.33 18.00 -5.77
CA THR A 161 2.30 16.60 -6.15
C THR A 161 1.79 16.47 -7.59
N ILE A 162 2.65 15.98 -8.49
CA ILE A 162 2.34 15.86 -9.92
C ILE A 162 2.16 14.41 -10.38
N GLY A 163 2.55 13.44 -9.56
CA GLY A 163 2.41 12.03 -9.87
C GLY A 163 2.65 11.15 -8.66
N PHE A 164 2.16 9.92 -8.76
CA PHE A 164 2.34 8.89 -7.75
C PHE A 164 2.45 7.52 -8.42
N THR A 165 3.37 6.68 -7.95
CA THR A 165 3.47 5.27 -8.30
C THR A 165 3.71 4.45 -7.04
N HIS A 166 3.14 3.26 -6.98
CA HIS A 166 3.36 2.32 -5.89
C HIS A 166 3.37 0.90 -6.43
N GLN A 167 4.42 0.17 -6.11
CA GLN A 167 4.57 -1.23 -6.46
C GLN A 167 4.86 -2.05 -5.20
N LEU A 168 3.97 -2.99 -4.87
CA LEU A 168 4.15 -3.94 -3.79
C LEU A 168 4.35 -5.34 -4.38
N THR A 169 5.38 -6.05 -3.94
CA THR A 169 5.64 -7.43 -4.33
C THR A 169 5.55 -8.33 -3.11
N LEU A 170 4.60 -9.26 -3.17
CA LEU A 170 4.27 -10.17 -2.09
C LEU A 170 4.71 -11.60 -2.43
N SER A 171 5.44 -12.23 -1.52
CA SER A 171 5.82 -13.65 -1.59
C SER A 171 5.73 -14.27 -0.20
N GLY A 172 4.71 -15.10 0.04
CA GLY A 172 4.45 -15.68 1.36
C GLY A 172 4.18 -14.62 2.44
N ASN A 173 5.08 -14.54 3.43
CA ASN A 173 5.05 -13.59 4.55
C ASN A 173 6.05 -12.45 4.41
N GLN A 174 6.51 -12.19 3.18
CA GLN A 174 7.39 -11.06 2.87
C GLN A 174 6.71 -10.15 1.84
N LEU A 175 6.68 -8.85 2.14
CA LEU A 175 6.12 -7.80 1.30
C LEU A 175 7.20 -6.74 1.08
N SER A 176 7.71 -6.62 -0.13
CA SER A 176 8.60 -5.52 -0.51
C SER A 176 7.83 -4.46 -1.30
N TYR A 177 8.24 -3.21 -1.23
CA TYR A 177 7.64 -2.17 -2.06
C TYR A 177 8.61 -1.06 -2.45
N THR A 178 8.23 -0.34 -3.50
CA THR A 178 8.73 0.99 -3.84
C THR A 178 7.53 1.91 -4.05
N GLN A 179 7.55 3.08 -3.41
CA GLN A 179 6.52 4.10 -3.52
C GLN A 179 7.18 5.41 -3.91
N THR A 180 6.76 6.01 -5.02
CA THR A 180 7.31 7.28 -5.52
C THR A 180 6.21 8.32 -5.61
N THR A 181 6.44 9.47 -5.00
CA THR A 181 5.65 10.70 -5.20
C THR A 181 6.49 11.68 -6.01
N SER A 182 6.04 12.04 -7.21
CA SER A 182 6.73 13.02 -8.05
C SER A 182 6.27 14.42 -7.68
N LEU A 183 7.22 15.32 -7.40
CA LEU A 183 6.99 16.64 -6.83
C LEU A 183 7.62 17.76 -7.67
N ASP A 184 6.90 18.86 -7.80
CA ASP A 184 7.49 20.15 -8.16
C ASP A 184 7.73 20.94 -6.86
N ILE A 185 8.99 21.03 -6.42
CA ILE A 185 9.38 21.54 -5.10
C ILE A 185 10.80 22.14 -5.13
N TYR A 186 11.07 23.18 -4.35
CA TYR A 186 12.39 23.82 -4.22
C TYR A 186 13.07 24.18 -5.56
N GLN A 187 12.30 24.64 -6.54
CA GLN A 187 12.76 24.95 -7.92
C GLN A 187 13.13 23.71 -8.76
N HIS A 188 13.02 22.50 -8.21
CA HIS A 188 13.07 21.26 -8.96
C HIS A 188 11.70 20.93 -9.53
N ARG A 189 11.65 20.51 -10.80
CA ARG A 189 10.45 19.93 -11.40
C ARG A 189 10.59 18.42 -11.53
N GLY A 190 9.56 17.69 -11.16
CA GLY A 190 9.54 16.23 -11.21
C GLY A 190 10.62 15.57 -10.34
N PHE A 191 10.86 16.08 -9.14
CA PHE A 191 11.68 15.36 -8.16
C PHE A 191 10.92 14.12 -7.68
N ASP A 192 11.56 12.96 -7.77
CA ASP A 192 10.99 11.71 -7.27
C ASP A 192 11.35 11.49 -5.79
N HIS A 193 10.38 11.77 -4.91
CA HIS A 193 10.43 11.35 -3.51
C HIS A 193 10.09 9.86 -3.45
N THR A 194 11.08 9.03 -3.13
CA THR A 194 10.93 7.56 -3.17
C THR A 194 11.17 6.93 -1.80
N ASP A 195 10.20 6.15 -1.34
CA ASP A 195 10.32 5.24 -0.22
C ASP A 195 10.47 3.80 -0.73
N SER A 196 11.26 2.98 -0.03
CA SER A 196 11.29 1.52 -0.23
C SER A 196 11.53 0.78 1.08
N ASN A 197 10.96 -0.42 1.22
CA ASN A 197 11.20 -1.30 2.37
C ASN A 197 10.88 -2.76 2.03
N THR A 198 11.28 -3.67 2.92
CA THR A 198 10.82 -5.06 2.97
C THR A 198 10.25 -5.34 4.35
N LEU A 199 8.98 -5.74 4.38
CA LEU A 199 8.22 -6.04 5.59
C LEU A 199 7.98 -7.53 5.75
N HIS A 200 7.82 -7.94 6.99
CA HIS A 200 7.43 -9.28 7.39
C HIS A 200 6.07 -9.26 8.09
N ARG A 201 5.27 -10.30 7.83
CA ARG A 201 3.95 -10.45 8.48
C ARG A 201 4.14 -10.85 9.94
N GLU A 202 3.60 -10.07 10.87
CA GLU A 202 3.73 -10.27 12.32
C GLU A 202 2.63 -11.20 12.89
N GLY A 203 1.45 -11.26 12.26
CA GLY A 203 0.34 -12.11 12.70
C GLY A 203 -0.96 -11.85 11.93
N GLN A 204 -1.96 -12.71 12.14
CA GLN A 204 -3.32 -12.48 11.62
C GLN A 204 -4.05 -11.44 12.48
N VAL A 205 -4.73 -10.50 11.82
CA VAL A 205 -5.62 -9.55 12.48
C VAL A 205 -6.80 -10.33 13.07
N MET A 206 -6.97 -10.23 14.39
CA MET A 206 -8.23 -10.58 15.04
C MET A 206 -9.31 -9.67 14.46
N VAL A 207 -10.35 -10.27 13.88
CA VAL A 207 -11.49 -9.53 13.34
C VAL A 207 -12.28 -8.99 14.53
N ASP A 208 -12.31 -7.66 14.68
CA ASP A 208 -13.27 -6.97 15.55
C ASP A 208 -14.65 -6.93 14.87
#